data_AF-A0A9N9LDP0-F1
#
_entry.id   AF-A0A9N9LDP0-F1
#
_cell.length_a   1.000
_cell.length_b   1.000
_cell.length_c   1.000
_cell.angle_alpha   90.00
_cell.angle_beta   90.00
_cell.angle_gamma   90.00
#
_symmetry.space_group_name_H-M   'P 1'
#
loop_
_entity.id
_entity.type
_entity.pdbx_description
1 polymer ?
#
loop_
_entity_poly.entity_id
_entity_poly.type
_entity_poly.pdbx_seq_one_letter_code
_entity_poly.pdbx_strand_id
1 'polypeptide(L)'
;MHEKDRALIQSGPSEGFFGNIGYVSKVNNTSTVEFRVSTLKDLVDMAAPPEKIVNIKASLNTGLSKDLKNSFPKYKPITLKTLESYDTCVTQPKSNNLHPEWLAGFCTGESNFFIACAASQRKKSKTKSGLSVSLRFSIAQHSRDLLLLESFINFFGGGFVMNYKQRPVCEYTITKIDLIIENIIPFFDKHPILGSKHLNF
;
A
#
# COMPACT_ATOMS: atom_id res chain seq x y z
N MET A 1 -5.53 9.16 7.00
CA MET A 1 -4.60 9.88 6.10
C MET A 1 -4.21 11.21 6.74
N HIS A 2 -3.13 11.85 6.32
CA HIS A 2 -2.81 13.21 6.79
C HIS A 2 -3.89 14.22 6.34
N GLU A 3 -4.12 15.28 7.10
CA GLU A 3 -5.18 16.27 6.87
C GLU A 3 -5.11 16.91 5.48
N LYS A 4 -3.89 17.10 4.95
CA LYS A 4 -3.65 17.59 3.59
C LYS A 4 -4.35 16.78 2.50
N ASP A 5 -4.68 15.52 2.78
CA ASP A 5 -5.37 14.60 1.86
C ASP A 5 -6.85 14.41 2.22
N ARG A 6 -7.44 15.25 3.10
CA ARG A 6 -8.85 15.17 3.46
C ARG A 6 -9.76 15.20 2.22
N ALA A 7 -9.43 16.04 1.25
CA ALA A 7 -10.19 16.15 0.01
C ALA A 7 -10.23 14.82 -0.77
N LEU A 8 -9.17 13.99 -0.69
CA LEU A 8 -9.17 12.67 -1.33
C LEU A 8 -10.19 11.73 -0.70
N ILE A 9 -10.33 11.78 0.63
CA ILE A 9 -11.33 10.99 1.37
C ILE A 9 -12.76 11.44 1.03
N GLN A 10 -12.95 12.74 0.84
CA GLN A 10 -14.25 13.34 0.52
C GLN A 10 -14.57 13.32 -0.97
N SER A 11 -13.62 12.92 -1.82
CA SER A 11 -13.80 12.89 -3.27
C SER A 11 -14.72 11.73 -3.70
N GLY A 12 -15.59 12.00 -4.67
CA GLY A 12 -16.57 11.04 -5.18
C GLY A 12 -17.71 11.74 -5.94
N PRO A 13 -18.70 10.99 -6.45
CA PRO A 13 -19.94 11.54 -7.00
C PRO A 13 -20.68 12.43 -5.98
N SER A 14 -21.80 13.04 -6.35
CA SER A 14 -22.61 13.91 -5.46
C SER A 14 -23.02 13.29 -4.12
N GLU A 15 -22.91 11.97 -3.97
CA GLU A 15 -23.14 11.23 -2.72
C GLU A 15 -21.85 10.70 -2.06
N GLY A 16 -20.66 10.96 -2.60
CA GLY A 16 -19.38 10.37 -2.16
C GLY A 16 -19.12 8.97 -2.73
N PHE A 17 -17.86 8.52 -2.75
CA PHE A 17 -17.48 7.20 -3.29
C PHE A 17 -18.20 6.03 -2.60
N PHE A 18 -18.50 6.20 -1.31
CA PHE A 18 -19.23 5.23 -0.48
C PHE A 18 -20.71 5.62 -0.27
N GLY A 19 -21.24 6.59 -1.02
CA GLY A 19 -22.55 7.17 -0.72
C GLY A 19 -22.58 7.88 0.65
N ASN A 20 -23.77 7.97 1.26
CA ASN A 20 -23.96 8.54 2.61
C ASN A 20 -23.46 7.63 3.76
N ILE A 21 -22.55 6.70 3.49
CA ILE A 21 -22.06 5.71 4.45
C ILE A 21 -20.79 6.21 5.13
N GLY A 22 -20.76 6.13 6.46
CA GLY A 22 -19.60 6.49 7.27
C GLY A 22 -19.44 7.99 7.50
N TYR A 23 -18.31 8.35 8.10
CA TYR A 23 -17.97 9.75 8.40
C TYR A 23 -16.47 9.99 8.33
N VAL A 24 -16.09 11.24 8.13
CA VAL A 24 -14.71 11.70 8.28
C VAL A 24 -14.53 12.31 9.65
N SER A 25 -13.54 11.84 10.40
CA SER A 25 -13.25 12.35 11.74
C SER A 25 -12.79 13.81 11.74
N LYS A 26 -12.82 14.44 12.92
CA LYS A 26 -12.03 15.65 13.19
C LYS A 26 -10.53 15.30 13.10
N VAL A 27 -9.71 16.31 12.87
CA VAL A 27 -8.24 16.17 12.90
C VAL A 27 -7.81 15.75 14.30
N ASN A 28 -6.95 14.74 14.39
CA ASN A 28 -6.36 14.32 15.67
C ASN A 28 -5.03 15.06 15.95
N ASN A 29 -4.36 14.69 17.04
CA ASN A 29 -3.10 15.29 17.47
C ASN A 29 -1.89 15.04 16.54
N THR A 30 -2.02 14.15 15.54
CA THR A 30 -0.97 13.88 14.54
C THR A 30 -1.26 14.52 13.19
N SER A 31 -2.21 15.47 13.13
CA SER A 31 -2.67 16.10 11.88
C SER A 31 -3.24 15.09 10.88
N THR A 32 -3.90 14.04 11.38
CA THR A 32 -4.53 13.02 10.54
C THR A 32 -6.05 12.98 10.71
N VAL A 33 -6.72 12.50 9.67
CA VAL A 33 -8.15 12.24 9.60
C VAL A 33 -8.41 10.81 9.19
N GLU A 34 -9.56 10.31 9.61
CA GLU A 34 -9.98 8.93 9.38
C GLU A 34 -11.35 8.92 8.74
N PHE A 35 -11.50 8.14 7.68
CA PHE A 35 -12.81 7.70 7.22
C PHE A 35 -13.18 6.44 8.01
N ARG A 36 -14.36 6.44 8.64
CA ARG A 36 -14.84 5.31 9.44
C ARG A 36 -16.26 4.96 9.07
N VAL A 37 -16.52 3.66 8.93
CA VAL A 37 -17.86 3.07 8.93
C VAL A 37 -17.93 2.20 10.19
N SER A 38 -18.77 2.58 11.15
CA SER A 38 -18.80 1.94 12.48
C SER A 38 -20.20 1.61 12.98
N THR A 39 -21.22 2.04 12.26
CA THR A 39 -22.62 1.82 12.55
C THR A 39 -23.03 0.44 12.04
N LEU A 40 -23.57 -0.41 12.93
CA LEU A 40 -24.04 -1.76 12.60
C LEU A 40 -25.03 -1.78 11.42
N LYS A 41 -25.92 -0.77 11.38
CA LYS A 41 -26.85 -0.54 10.28
C LYS A 41 -26.15 -0.43 8.92
N ASP A 42 -24.93 0.10 8.91
CA ASP A 42 -24.14 0.32 7.70
C ASP A 42 -23.17 -0.85 7.40
N LEU A 43 -23.06 -1.83 8.31
CA LEU A 43 -22.17 -2.99 8.22
C LEU A 43 -22.90 -4.33 8.01
N VAL A 44 -24.24 -4.34 8.06
CA VAL A 44 -25.17 -5.49 7.88
C VAL A 44 -25.27 -6.46 9.08
N ASP A 45 -26.51 -6.92 9.29
CA ASP A 45 -27.05 -7.81 10.33
C ASP A 45 -26.21 -9.08 10.61
N MET A 46 -25.32 -9.02 11.60
CA MET A 46 -24.66 -10.21 12.12
C MET A 46 -25.25 -10.62 13.48
N ALA A 47 -26.25 -11.50 13.44
CA ALA A 47 -26.62 -12.37 14.57
C ALA A 47 -25.60 -13.52 14.73
N ALA A 48 -24.30 -13.24 14.58
CA ALA A 48 -23.26 -14.24 14.78
C ALA A 48 -22.98 -14.39 16.30
N PRO A 49 -22.92 -15.62 16.84
CA PRO A 49 -22.54 -15.83 18.23
C PRO A 49 -21.20 -15.17 18.57
N PRO A 50 -21.03 -14.56 19.76
CA PRO A 50 -19.82 -13.85 20.15
C PRO A 50 -18.53 -14.67 19.97
N GLU A 51 -18.59 -15.98 20.23
CA GLU A 51 -17.45 -16.90 20.08
C GLU A 51 -16.94 -16.99 18.64
N LYS A 52 -17.84 -16.97 17.64
CA LYS A 52 -17.44 -16.98 16.23
C LYS A 52 -16.71 -15.69 15.85
N ILE A 53 -17.21 -14.55 16.34
CA ILE A 53 -16.60 -13.24 16.11
C ILE A 53 -15.20 -13.18 16.74
N VAL A 54 -15.05 -13.69 17.97
CA VAL A 54 -13.77 -13.76 18.67
C VAL A 54 -12.76 -14.63 17.91
N ASN A 55 -13.19 -15.79 17.40
CA ASN A 55 -12.33 -16.68 16.62
C ASN A 55 -11.85 -16.05 15.30
N ILE A 56 -12.71 -15.27 14.62
CA ILE A 56 -12.32 -14.46 13.46
C ILE A 56 -11.33 -13.38 13.90
N LYS A 57 -11.67 -12.59 14.92
CA LYS A 57 -10.86 -11.47 15.40
C LYS A 57 -9.47 -11.90 15.87
N ALA A 58 -9.34 -13.13 16.38
CA ALA A 58 -8.08 -13.71 16.80
C ALA A 58 -7.06 -13.86 15.65
N SER A 59 -7.54 -14.00 14.42
CA SER A 59 -6.69 -14.13 13.22
C SER A 59 -6.51 -12.83 12.46
N LEU A 60 -7.25 -11.77 12.81
CA LEU A 60 -7.16 -10.47 12.15
C LEU A 60 -6.13 -9.56 12.82
N ASN A 61 -5.32 -8.89 11.99
CA ASN A 61 -4.37 -7.85 12.38
C ASN A 61 -3.41 -8.32 13.49
N THR A 62 -3.54 -7.74 14.68
CA THR A 62 -2.72 -8.05 15.87
C THR A 62 -3.36 -9.10 16.79
N GLY A 63 -4.45 -9.74 16.38
CA GLY A 63 -5.15 -10.76 17.16
C GLY A 63 -5.93 -10.19 18.35
N LEU A 64 -6.12 -10.99 19.40
CA LEU A 64 -6.89 -10.60 20.59
C LEU A 64 -6.07 -9.78 21.58
N SER A 65 -6.71 -8.79 22.21
CA SER A 65 -6.15 -8.09 23.38
C SER A 65 -6.04 -9.03 24.58
N LYS A 66 -5.30 -8.62 25.61
CA LYS A 66 -5.14 -9.40 26.86
C LYS A 66 -6.49 -9.68 27.52
N ASP A 67 -7.36 -8.67 27.60
CA ASP A 67 -8.68 -8.78 28.24
C ASP A 67 -9.60 -9.74 27.47
N LEU A 68 -9.55 -9.71 26.13
CA LEU A 68 -10.31 -10.65 25.31
C LEU A 68 -9.81 -12.09 25.46
N LYS A 69 -8.49 -12.32 25.55
CA LYS A 69 -7.94 -13.65 25.82
C LYS A 69 -8.38 -14.19 27.18
N ASN A 70 -8.41 -13.33 28.20
CA ASN A 70 -8.87 -13.70 29.54
C ASN A 70 -10.37 -14.01 29.57
N SER A 71 -11.17 -13.25 28.83
CA SER A 71 -12.63 -13.42 28.76
C SER A 71 -13.05 -14.64 27.92
N PHE A 72 -12.25 -15.00 26.91
CA PHE A 72 -12.52 -16.12 26.01
C PHE A 72 -11.34 -17.10 25.97
N PRO A 73 -11.00 -17.81 27.06
CA PRO A 73 -9.79 -18.64 27.14
C PRO A 73 -9.80 -19.86 26.21
N LYS A 74 -10.98 -20.26 25.72
CA LYS A 74 -11.18 -21.41 24.81
C LYS A 74 -11.25 -21.00 23.33
N TYR A 75 -10.90 -19.77 22.98
CA TYR A 75 -10.92 -19.29 21.59
C TYR A 75 -10.02 -20.15 20.69
N LYS A 76 -10.43 -20.31 19.43
CA LYS A 76 -9.70 -21.03 18.39
C LYS A 76 -9.55 -20.11 17.18
N PRO A 77 -8.36 -19.52 16.96
CA PRO A 77 -8.12 -18.69 15.78
C PRO A 77 -8.49 -19.44 14.50
N ILE A 78 -9.19 -18.77 13.60
CA ILE A 78 -9.52 -19.33 12.29
C ILE A 78 -8.27 -19.34 11.41
N THR A 79 -8.03 -20.43 10.71
CA THR A 79 -7.00 -20.47 9.67
C THR A 79 -7.40 -19.55 8.52
N LEU A 80 -6.64 -18.47 8.32
CA LEU A 80 -6.79 -17.64 7.13
C LEU A 80 -6.22 -18.40 5.93
N LYS A 81 -6.97 -18.41 4.84
CA LYS A 81 -6.47 -18.89 3.56
C LYS A 81 -5.29 -18.03 3.14
N THR A 82 -4.10 -18.63 3.06
CA THR A 82 -2.94 -17.99 2.43
C THR A 82 -3.15 -17.95 0.92
N LEU A 83 -2.46 -17.05 0.20
CA LEU A 83 -2.51 -17.03 -1.27
C LEU A 83 -2.12 -18.38 -1.88
N GLU A 84 -1.29 -19.17 -1.19
CA GLU A 84 -0.94 -20.55 -1.57
C GLU A 84 -2.14 -21.51 -1.59
N SER A 85 -3.21 -21.21 -0.85
CA SER A 85 -4.43 -22.03 -0.79
C SER A 85 -5.50 -21.65 -1.82
N TYR A 86 -5.29 -20.57 -2.58
CA TYR A 86 -6.02 -20.34 -3.81
C TYR A 86 -5.37 -21.21 -4.89
N ASP A 87 -5.96 -22.39 -5.12
CA ASP A 87 -5.55 -23.38 -6.13
C ASP A 87 -5.83 -22.89 -7.58
N THR A 88 -5.65 -21.59 -7.82
CA THR A 88 -5.80 -20.94 -9.11
C THR A 88 -4.60 -20.01 -9.31
N CYS A 89 -3.56 -20.56 -9.97
CA CYS A 89 -2.58 -19.80 -10.76
C CYS A 89 -1.42 -19.09 -10.03
N VAL A 90 -0.77 -19.70 -9.03
CA VAL A 90 0.56 -19.24 -8.53
C VAL A 90 1.68 -20.26 -8.78
N THR A 91 1.49 -21.20 -9.71
CA THR A 91 2.61 -21.88 -10.37
C THR A 91 2.81 -21.22 -11.73
N GLN A 92 3.62 -20.14 -11.71
CA GLN A 92 3.83 -19.15 -12.78
C GLN A 92 2.60 -18.24 -13.00
N PRO A 93 2.74 -16.91 -12.90
CA PRO A 93 1.66 -15.99 -13.26
C PRO A 93 1.45 -16.08 -14.78
N LYS A 94 0.59 -16.99 -15.21
CA LYS A 94 0.05 -17.00 -16.57
C LYS A 94 -0.91 -15.80 -16.66
N SER A 95 -0.33 -14.66 -17.08
CA SER A 95 -0.88 -13.30 -17.14
C SER A 95 -0.84 -12.50 -15.82
N ASN A 96 0.12 -11.57 -15.73
CA ASN A 96 0.19 -10.51 -14.71
C ASN A 96 -0.91 -9.46 -14.95
N ASN A 97 -2.18 -9.81 -14.76
CA ASN A 97 -3.27 -8.85 -14.91
C ASN A 97 -3.48 -8.03 -13.63
N LEU A 98 -2.45 -7.31 -13.19
CA LEU A 98 -2.66 -6.23 -12.23
C LEU A 98 -3.46 -5.13 -12.92
N HIS A 99 -4.61 -4.78 -12.36
CA HIS A 99 -5.43 -3.72 -12.93
C HIS A 99 -4.71 -2.38 -12.78
N PRO A 100 -4.51 -1.60 -13.87
CA PRO A 100 -3.77 -0.33 -13.81
C PRO A 100 -4.27 0.65 -12.75
N GLU A 101 -5.60 0.83 -12.66
CA GLU A 101 -6.21 1.72 -11.64
C GLU A 101 -5.96 1.24 -10.21
N TRP A 102 -5.92 -0.08 -9.99
CA TRP A 102 -5.61 -0.63 -8.67
C TRP A 102 -4.17 -0.30 -8.30
N LEU A 103 -3.23 -0.45 -9.24
CA LEU A 103 -1.83 -0.15 -8.98
C LEU A 103 -1.61 1.36 -8.78
N ALA A 104 -2.30 2.23 -9.54
CA ALA A 104 -2.24 3.68 -9.34
C ALA A 104 -2.78 4.10 -7.96
N GLY A 105 -3.91 3.53 -7.53
CA GLY A 105 -4.45 3.72 -6.18
C GLY A 105 -3.51 3.19 -5.09
N PHE A 106 -2.92 2.00 -5.29
CA PHE A 106 -1.94 1.43 -4.37
C PHE A 106 -0.69 2.33 -4.26
N CYS A 107 -0.17 2.81 -5.38
CA CYS A 107 0.96 3.75 -5.40
C CYS A 107 0.62 5.07 -4.72
N THR A 108 -0.62 5.57 -4.87
CA THR A 108 -1.08 6.77 -4.15
C THR A 108 -0.93 6.63 -2.62
N GLY A 109 -1.09 5.42 -2.07
CA GLY A 109 -0.81 5.14 -0.67
C GLY A 109 0.69 4.92 -0.38
N GLU A 110 1.29 3.96 -1.09
CA GLU A 110 2.53 3.29 -0.67
C GLU A 110 3.79 3.69 -1.46
N SER A 111 3.65 4.38 -2.60
CA SER A 111 4.81 4.70 -3.44
C SER A 111 5.61 5.90 -2.92
N ASN A 112 6.80 6.08 -3.48
CA ASN A 112 7.68 7.21 -3.22
C ASN A 112 8.36 7.65 -4.53
N PHE A 113 8.32 8.96 -4.78
CA PHE A 113 9.03 9.63 -5.88
C PHE A 113 10.16 10.45 -5.27
N PHE A 114 11.40 10.11 -5.60
CA PHE A 114 12.56 10.69 -4.95
C PHE A 114 13.65 11.07 -5.95
N ILE A 115 14.23 12.25 -5.75
CA ILE A 115 15.41 12.73 -6.47
C ILE A 115 16.60 12.61 -5.54
N ALA A 116 17.49 11.65 -5.83
CA ALA A 116 18.73 11.51 -5.08
C ALA A 116 19.81 12.41 -5.67
N CYS A 117 20.28 13.36 -4.87
CA CYS A 117 21.41 14.23 -5.20
C CYS A 117 22.60 13.82 -4.33
N ALA A 118 23.69 13.40 -4.97
CA ALA A 118 24.93 13.05 -4.27
C ALA A 118 26.09 13.90 -4.78
N ALA A 119 26.81 14.53 -3.85
CA ALA A 119 28.06 15.22 -4.15
C ALA A 119 29.20 14.19 -4.22
N SER A 120 30.00 14.25 -5.29
CA SER A 120 31.19 13.44 -5.40
C SER A 120 32.27 14.01 -4.48
N GLN A 121 32.49 13.38 -3.33
CA GLN A 121 33.58 13.71 -2.41
C GLN A 121 34.97 13.28 -2.95
N ARG A 122 35.03 12.67 -4.15
CA ARG A 122 36.29 12.20 -4.75
C ARG A 122 36.90 13.28 -5.63
N LYS A 123 38.24 13.44 -5.56
CA LYS A 123 39.06 14.35 -6.39
C LYS A 123 38.84 14.24 -7.92
N LYS A 124 38.22 13.17 -8.42
CA LYS A 124 37.79 13.00 -9.81
C LYS A 124 36.29 12.67 -9.84
N SER A 125 35.46 13.71 -9.80
CA SER A 125 34.05 13.55 -10.13
C SER A 125 33.92 13.07 -11.58
N LYS A 126 32.97 12.15 -11.83
CA LYS A 126 32.62 11.73 -13.19
C LYS A 126 31.80 12.79 -13.92
N THR A 127 31.22 13.74 -13.20
CA THR A 127 30.41 14.84 -13.75
C THR A 127 31.17 16.16 -13.63
N LYS A 128 30.99 17.04 -14.62
CA LYS A 128 31.61 18.38 -14.65
C LYS A 128 31.22 19.24 -13.45
N SER A 129 30.00 19.08 -12.94
CA SER A 129 29.46 19.83 -11.80
C SER A 129 29.90 19.29 -10.44
N GLY A 130 30.54 18.12 -10.36
CA GLY A 130 30.80 17.47 -9.08
C GLY A 130 29.58 16.78 -8.45
N LEU A 131 28.39 16.94 -9.03
CA LEU A 131 27.12 16.42 -8.53
C LEU A 131 26.61 15.28 -9.43
N SER A 132 26.07 14.24 -8.82
CA SER A 132 25.28 13.21 -9.51
C SER A 132 23.83 13.29 -9.05
N VAL A 133 22.91 13.26 -10.01
CA VAL A 133 21.47 13.24 -9.78
C VAL A 133 20.90 11.94 -10.34
N SER A 134 20.04 11.28 -9.58
CA SER A 134 19.30 10.11 -10.05
C SER A 134 17.86 10.14 -9.56
N LEU A 135 16.93 9.77 -10.43
CA LEU A 135 15.53 9.57 -10.07
C LEU A 135 15.35 8.18 -9.48
N ARG A 136 14.44 8.08 -8.51
CA ARG A 136 14.03 6.84 -7.89
C ARG A 136 12.52 6.82 -7.74
N PHE A 137 11.91 5.79 -8.30
CA PHE A 137 10.56 5.36 -7.94
C PHE A 137 10.67 4.13 -7.05
N SER A 138 9.93 4.11 -5.94
CA SER A 138 9.86 2.92 -5.10
C SER A 138 8.50 2.69 -4.45
N ILE A 139 8.23 1.44 -4.07
CA ILE A 139 7.04 1.03 -3.34
C ILE A 139 7.50 0.13 -2.20
N ALA A 140 7.25 0.53 -0.96
CA ALA A 140 7.60 -0.25 0.23
C ALA A 140 6.38 -0.99 0.76
N GLN A 141 6.56 -2.22 1.23
CA GLN A 141 5.50 -2.99 1.88
C GLN A 141 6.08 -3.95 2.91
N HIS A 142 5.24 -4.50 3.79
CA HIS A 142 5.66 -5.56 4.68
C HIS A 142 6.17 -6.77 3.88
N SER A 143 7.19 -7.46 4.39
CA SER A 143 7.81 -8.64 3.75
C SER A 143 6.86 -9.82 3.50
N ARG A 144 5.63 -9.76 4.00
CA ARG A 144 4.59 -10.78 3.77
C ARG A 144 4.03 -10.70 2.35
N ASP A 145 4.13 -9.53 1.72
CA ASP A 145 3.64 -9.23 0.38
C ASP A 145 4.80 -9.18 -0.63
N LEU A 146 5.89 -9.93 -0.37
CA LEU A 146 7.06 -9.98 -1.26
C LEU A 146 6.67 -10.39 -2.68
N LEU A 147 5.83 -11.41 -2.83
CA LEU A 147 5.37 -11.90 -4.13
C LEU A 147 4.59 -10.81 -4.91
N LEU A 148 3.84 -9.96 -4.21
CA LEU A 148 3.16 -8.82 -4.83
C LEU A 148 4.18 -7.82 -5.38
N LEU A 149 5.21 -7.46 -4.60
CA LEU A 149 6.25 -6.53 -5.08
C LEU A 149 7.06 -7.12 -6.25
N GLU A 150 7.32 -8.44 -6.25
CA GLU A 150 7.98 -9.11 -7.37
C GLU A 150 7.15 -9.06 -8.65
N SER A 151 5.81 -9.13 -8.54
CA SER A 151 4.92 -9.00 -9.71
C SER A 151 5.03 -7.63 -10.41
N PHE A 152 5.42 -6.58 -9.68
CA PHE A 152 5.61 -5.24 -10.26
C PHE A 152 6.82 -5.16 -11.19
N ILE A 153 7.82 -6.03 -11.01
CA ILE A 153 8.96 -6.12 -11.94
C ILE A 153 8.45 -6.44 -13.35
N ASN A 154 7.56 -7.42 -13.47
CA ASN A 154 6.99 -7.79 -14.76
C ASN A 154 6.03 -6.71 -15.27
N PHE A 155 5.22 -6.11 -14.39
CA PHE A 155 4.25 -5.08 -14.78
C PHE A 155 4.92 -3.85 -15.41
N PHE A 156 5.97 -3.31 -14.77
CA PHE A 156 6.71 -2.15 -15.28
C PHE A 156 7.88 -2.53 -16.19
N GLY A 157 8.02 -3.80 -16.57
CA GLY A 157 9.08 -4.28 -17.47
C GLY A 157 10.51 -4.14 -16.91
N GLY A 158 10.67 -4.00 -15.59
CA GLY A 158 11.98 -3.87 -14.95
C GLY A 158 11.94 -3.42 -13.49
N GLY A 159 13.09 -3.02 -12.97
CA GLY A 159 13.28 -2.74 -11.54
C GLY A 159 13.75 -3.96 -10.75
N PHE A 160 13.81 -3.81 -9.43
CA PHE A 160 14.23 -4.88 -8.52
C PHE A 160 13.53 -4.75 -7.17
N VAL A 161 13.43 -5.86 -6.43
CA VAL A 161 12.91 -5.88 -5.06
C VAL A 161 14.07 -6.08 -4.08
N MET A 162 14.18 -5.18 -3.11
CA MET A 162 15.07 -5.33 -1.95
C MET A 162 14.27 -5.93 -0.79
N ASN A 163 14.79 -7.02 -0.21
CA ASN A 163 14.24 -7.60 1.02
C ASN A 163 15.20 -7.31 2.19
N TYR A 164 14.77 -6.48 3.13
CA TYR A 164 15.63 -6.04 4.23
C TYR A 164 15.69 -7.08 5.33
N LYS A 165 16.82 -7.79 5.48
CA LYS A 165 16.93 -8.90 6.46
C LYS A 165 16.67 -8.49 7.92
N GLN A 166 16.92 -7.25 8.30
CA GLN A 166 16.75 -6.78 9.68
C GLN A 166 15.39 -6.11 9.95
N ARG A 167 14.51 -5.98 8.95
CA ARG A 167 13.21 -5.31 9.09
C ARG A 167 12.15 -6.09 8.33
N PRO A 168 10.89 -6.19 8.80
CA PRO A 168 9.84 -6.91 8.08
C PRO A 168 9.30 -6.08 6.90
N VAL A 169 10.19 -5.55 6.07
CA VAL A 169 9.89 -4.63 4.95
C VAL A 169 10.66 -5.10 3.73
N CYS A 170 9.98 -5.08 2.59
CA CYS A 170 10.57 -5.18 1.26
C CYS A 170 10.22 -3.93 0.45
N GLU A 171 11.03 -3.63 -0.56
CA GLU A 171 10.86 -2.44 -1.38
C GLU A 171 11.15 -2.74 -2.85
N TYR A 172 10.13 -2.55 -3.69
CA TYR A 172 10.28 -2.51 -5.14
C TYR A 172 10.88 -1.16 -5.54
N THR A 173 11.88 -1.15 -6.43
CA THR A 173 12.62 0.07 -6.80
C THR A 173 12.98 0.08 -8.29
N ILE A 174 12.79 1.24 -8.93
CA ILE A 174 13.34 1.57 -10.25
C ILE A 174 14.22 2.82 -10.12
N THR A 175 15.47 2.70 -10.57
CA THR A 175 16.44 3.81 -10.65
C THR A 175 16.98 4.04 -12.06
N LYS A 176 16.74 3.11 -12.99
CA LYS A 176 17.18 3.26 -14.39
C LYS A 176 16.29 4.32 -15.05
N ILE A 177 16.93 5.40 -15.52
CA ILE A 177 16.23 6.56 -16.07
C ILE A 177 15.36 6.20 -17.29
N ASP A 178 15.85 5.33 -18.18
CA ASP A 178 15.09 4.88 -19.36
C ASP A 178 13.76 4.25 -18.95
N LEU A 179 13.76 3.35 -17.96
CA LEU A 179 12.52 2.73 -17.47
C LEU A 179 11.57 3.74 -16.82
N ILE A 180 12.10 4.77 -16.16
CA ILE A 180 11.27 5.83 -15.56
C ILE A 180 10.57 6.65 -16.66
N ILE A 181 11.32 7.03 -17.70
CA ILE A 181 10.80 7.83 -18.81
C ILE A 181 9.82 7.02 -19.68
N GLU A 182 10.13 5.76 -19.95
CA GLU A 182 9.37 4.93 -20.88
C GLU A 182 8.15 4.28 -20.23
N ASN A 183 8.22 3.95 -18.93
CA ASN A 183 7.18 3.16 -18.26
C ASN A 183 6.49 3.91 -17.12
N ILE A 184 7.24 4.58 -16.23
CA ILE A 184 6.67 5.18 -15.01
C ILE A 184 5.92 6.48 -15.27
N ILE A 185 6.54 7.42 -15.97
CA ILE A 185 5.89 8.69 -16.32
C ILE A 185 4.62 8.45 -17.15
N PRO A 186 4.66 7.68 -18.26
CA PRO A 186 3.47 7.46 -19.08
C PRO A 186 2.37 6.67 -18.35
N PHE A 187 2.73 5.77 -17.43
CA PHE A 187 1.76 5.06 -16.60
C PHE A 187 0.97 6.02 -15.72
N PHE A 188 1.65 6.91 -15.00
CA PHE A 188 0.98 7.86 -14.10
C PHE A 188 0.39 9.07 -14.83
N ASP A 189 0.80 9.39 -16.06
CA ASP A 189 0.06 10.32 -16.92
C ASP A 189 -1.31 9.76 -17.30
N LYS A 190 -1.38 8.44 -17.55
CA LYS A 190 -2.62 7.74 -17.91
C LYS A 190 -3.48 7.36 -16.69
N HIS A 191 -2.83 7.01 -15.59
CA HIS A 191 -3.45 6.56 -14.34
C HIS A 191 -2.93 7.41 -13.17
N PRO A 192 -3.45 8.64 -12.98
CA PRO A 192 -2.86 9.63 -12.09
C PRO A 192 -2.73 9.19 -10.63
N ILE A 193 -1.59 9.51 -10.02
CA ILE A 193 -1.47 9.56 -8.56
C ILE A 193 -2.45 10.60 -8.04
N LEU A 194 -3.16 10.27 -6.96
CA LEU A 194 -4.14 11.17 -6.35
C LEU A 194 -3.62 11.78 -5.03
N GLY A 195 -4.37 12.76 -4.52
CA GLY A 195 -4.03 13.47 -3.29
C GLY A 195 -2.73 14.26 -3.39
N SER A 196 -2.15 14.61 -2.25
CA SER A 196 -0.94 15.43 -2.16
C SER A 196 0.31 14.75 -2.73
N LYS A 197 0.32 13.42 -2.88
CA LYS A 197 1.42 12.70 -3.54
C LYS A 197 1.51 13.04 -5.03
N HIS A 198 0.42 13.49 -5.65
CA HIS A 198 0.42 14.00 -7.02
C HIS A 198 1.42 15.15 -7.21
N LEU A 199 1.61 16.00 -6.20
CA LEU A 199 2.57 17.10 -6.25
C LEU A 199 4.04 16.64 -6.15
N ASN A 200 4.27 15.37 -5.78
CA ASN A 200 5.61 14.79 -5.70
C ASN A 200 6.00 14.05 -6.99
N PHE A 201 5.01 13.56 -7.73
CA PHE A 201 5.17 13.05 -9.08
C PHE A 201 5.42 14.23 -10.04
#